data_AF-A0A5K1BSC1-F1
#
_entry.id   AF-A0A5K1BSC1-F1
#
_cell.length_a   1.000
_cell.length_b   1.000
_cell.length_c   1.000
_cell.angle_alpha   90.00
_cell.angle_beta   90.00
_cell.angle_gamma   90.00
#
_symmetry.space_group_name_H-M   'P 1'
#
loop_
_entity.id
_entity.type
_entity.pdbx_description
1 polymer ?
#
loop_
_entity_poly.entity_id
_entity_poly.type
_entity_poly.pdbx_seq_one_letter_code
_entity_poly.pdbx_strand_id
1 'polypeptide(L)'
;GPKFEPLYRDMEKGDEDWNEFNDINKLIIRSPLRTEYRIAFPHLYNNRPRKVKLGVYHTPMVMYIKTEDPDLPAFYYDPLIHPITSINKDRRDKKVYEEGEDDDFEIPEGVEPLLQSTQLYTDTTAAGISLLFAPRPFNMRSGRMRRAEDIPLVSEWYKEH
;
A
#
# COMPACT_ATOMS: atom_id res chain seq x y z
N GLY A 1 -2.97 -14.04 17.69
CA GLY A 1 -2.08 -13.06 18.33
C GLY A 1 -1.74 -13.47 19.77
N PRO A 2 -0.64 -12.95 20.34
CA PRO A 2 -0.22 -13.26 21.71
C PRO A 2 -1.22 -12.79 22.77
N LYS A 3 -1.19 -13.40 23.95
CA LYS A 3 -1.99 -13.02 25.12
C LYS A 3 -1.07 -12.54 26.24
N PHE A 4 -1.54 -11.56 27.00
CA PHE A 4 -0.78 -10.94 28.10
C PHE A 4 -1.66 -10.80 29.34
N GLU A 5 -1.02 -10.55 30.48
CA GLU A 5 -1.73 -10.18 31.69
C GLU A 5 -2.41 -8.80 31.55
N PRO A 6 -3.57 -8.58 32.19
CA PRO A 6 -4.20 -7.26 32.21
C PRO A 6 -3.27 -6.21 32.84
N LEU A 7 -3.00 -5.14 32.08
CA LEU A 7 -2.19 -4.01 32.56
C LEU A 7 -2.86 -3.26 33.71
N TYR A 8 -4.20 -3.25 33.72
CA TYR A 8 -5.03 -2.59 34.70
C TYR A 8 -6.03 -3.60 35.26
N ARG A 9 -6.03 -3.79 36.58
CA ARG A 9 -6.94 -4.70 37.30
C ARG A 9 -7.96 -3.95 38.17
N ASP A 10 -7.98 -2.62 38.04
CA ASP A 10 -8.75 -1.65 38.83
C ASP A 10 -10.19 -1.44 38.32
N MET A 11 -10.61 -2.16 37.28
CA MET A 11 -11.97 -2.09 36.75
C MET A 11 -12.85 -3.08 37.52
N GLU A 12 -13.62 -2.58 38.48
CA GLU A 12 -14.71 -3.35 39.09
C GLU A 12 -15.79 -3.61 38.03
N LYS A 13 -15.94 -4.86 37.60
CA LYS A 13 -16.83 -5.27 36.50
C LYS A 13 -18.32 -4.96 36.77
N GLY A 14 -18.72 -4.79 38.03
CA GLY A 14 -20.13 -4.67 38.41
C GLY A 14 -20.81 -3.37 37.98
N ASP A 15 -20.10 -2.23 38.03
CA ASP A 15 -20.69 -0.91 37.81
C ASP A 15 -20.75 -0.50 36.33
N GLU A 16 -19.98 -1.15 35.46
CA GLU A 16 -20.02 -0.89 34.02
C GLU A 16 -21.21 -1.59 33.34
N ASP A 17 -21.68 -2.73 33.86
CA ASP A 17 -22.71 -3.55 33.21
C ASP A 17 -24.14 -3.04 33.44
N TRP A 18 -24.39 -2.30 34.53
CA TRP A 18 -25.72 -1.77 34.89
C TRP A 18 -25.69 -0.25 35.07
N ASN A 19 -25.73 0.48 33.97
CA ASN A 19 -25.89 1.93 33.97
C ASN A 19 -27.00 2.37 33.00
N GLU A 20 -27.40 3.64 33.10
CA GLU A 20 -28.50 4.19 32.29
C GLU A 20 -28.27 4.10 30.77
N PHE A 21 -26.99 4.03 30.36
CA PHE A 21 -26.55 3.98 28.96
C PHE A 21 -26.45 2.55 28.41
N ASN A 22 -26.17 1.55 29.27
CA ASN A 22 -25.98 0.15 28.90
C ASN A 22 -27.25 -0.71 29.08
N ASP A 23 -28.41 -0.07 29.27
CA ASP A 23 -29.71 -0.76 29.35
C ASP A 23 -30.02 -1.52 28.06
N ILE A 24 -30.24 -2.84 28.17
CA ILE A 24 -30.50 -3.73 27.06
C ILE A 24 -31.74 -3.33 26.24
N ASN A 25 -32.72 -2.66 26.86
CA ASN A 25 -33.93 -2.22 26.18
C ASN A 25 -33.70 -0.97 25.30
N LYS A 26 -32.58 -0.26 25.51
CA LYS A 26 -32.21 0.95 24.76
C LYS A 26 -31.16 0.67 23.68
N LEU A 27 -30.52 -0.51 23.72
CA LEU A 27 -29.46 -0.89 22.79
C LEU A 27 -30.02 -1.61 21.55
N ILE A 28 -29.73 -1.07 20.38
CA ILE A 28 -30.07 -1.72 19.10
C ILE A 28 -28.89 -2.60 18.68
N ILE A 29 -29.02 -3.92 18.85
CA ILE A 29 -28.00 -4.89 18.46
C ILE A 29 -28.32 -5.47 17.08
N ARG A 30 -27.67 -4.93 16.04
CA ARG A 30 -27.76 -5.48 14.66
C ARG A 30 -26.66 -6.48 14.35
N SER A 31 -25.46 -6.21 14.85
CA SER A 31 -24.29 -7.06 14.72
C SER A 31 -23.51 -7.02 16.03
N PRO A 32 -22.98 -8.15 16.52
CA PRO A 32 -22.17 -8.15 17.72
C PRO A 32 -20.86 -7.39 17.49
N LEU A 33 -20.47 -6.58 18.47
CA LEU A 33 -19.22 -5.83 18.43
C LEU A 33 -18.04 -6.78 18.62
N ARG A 34 -17.23 -6.94 17.57
CA ARG A 34 -16.03 -7.79 17.57
C ARG A 34 -14.83 -7.09 18.23
N THR A 35 -13.89 -7.88 18.75
CA THR A 35 -12.66 -7.39 19.38
C THR A 35 -11.77 -6.61 18.41
N GLU A 36 -11.81 -6.94 17.11
CA GLU A 36 -11.07 -6.28 16.06
C GLU A 36 -11.50 -4.82 15.89
N TYR A 37 -12.79 -4.51 16.09
CA TYR A 37 -13.28 -3.13 16.08
C TYR A 37 -12.74 -2.34 17.26
N ARG A 38 -12.68 -2.96 18.45
CA ARG A 38 -12.08 -2.36 19.65
C ARG A 38 -10.58 -2.11 19.49
N ILE A 39 -9.87 -2.89 18.68
CA ILE A 39 -8.46 -2.68 18.37
C ILE A 39 -8.28 -1.61 17.29
N ALA A 40 -9.08 -1.66 16.22
CA ALA A 40 -9.00 -0.72 15.09
C ALA A 40 -9.40 0.71 15.49
N PHE A 41 -10.44 0.86 16.32
CA PHE A 41 -10.96 2.15 16.77
C PHE A 41 -11.02 2.19 18.30
N PRO A 42 -9.85 2.29 18.98
CA PRO A 42 -9.75 2.08 20.42
C PRO A 42 -10.50 3.13 21.24
N HIS A 43 -10.62 4.36 20.74
CA HIS A 43 -11.31 5.44 21.44
C HIS A 43 -12.83 5.47 21.22
N LEU A 44 -13.35 4.69 20.26
CA LEU A 44 -14.78 4.66 19.95
C LEU A 44 -15.50 3.53 20.68
N TYR A 45 -14.90 2.34 20.72
CA TYR A 45 -15.56 1.12 21.15
C TYR A 45 -15.11 0.59 22.52
N ASN A 46 -14.24 1.31 23.23
CA ASN A 46 -13.79 0.95 24.57
C ASN A 46 -14.12 2.05 25.57
N ASN A 47 -14.52 1.64 26.77
CA ASN A 47 -14.58 2.51 27.93
C ASN A 47 -13.15 2.79 28.42
N ARG A 48 -12.87 4.04 28.78
CA ARG A 48 -11.60 4.46 29.43
C ARG A 48 -10.34 3.91 28.72
N PRO A 49 -10.11 4.20 27.43
CA PRO A 49 -8.93 3.75 26.71
C PRO A 49 -7.66 4.36 27.32
N ARG A 50 -6.83 3.51 27.96
CA ARG A 50 -5.58 3.91 28.64
C ARG A 50 -4.38 3.21 28.01
N LYS A 51 -3.28 3.96 27.81
CA LYS A 51 -2.02 3.47 27.21
C LYS A 51 -2.21 2.76 25.85
N VAL A 52 -3.21 3.19 25.07
CA VAL A 52 -3.43 2.70 23.72
C VAL A 52 -2.55 3.44 22.71
N LYS A 53 -2.21 2.76 21.61
CA LYS A 53 -1.51 3.35 20.47
C LYS A 53 -2.38 3.17 19.24
N LEU A 54 -2.52 4.24 18.46
CA LEU A 54 -3.20 4.18 17.17
C LEU A 54 -2.29 3.45 16.18
N GLY A 55 -2.86 2.48 15.47
CA GLY A 55 -2.20 1.80 14.36
C GLY A 55 -2.22 2.66 13.10
N VAL A 56 -1.39 2.28 12.12
CA VAL A 56 -1.50 2.80 10.76
C VAL A 56 -2.82 2.30 10.17
N TYR A 57 -3.65 3.22 9.69
CA TYR A 57 -4.97 2.87 9.15
C TYR A 57 -4.89 2.23 7.77
N HIS A 58 -4.09 2.81 6.87
CA HIS A 58 -4.00 2.36 5.50
C HIS A 58 -2.67 2.76 4.86
N THR A 59 -2.22 1.95 3.92
CA THR A 59 -1.15 2.25 2.97
C THR A 59 -1.70 2.03 1.57
N PRO A 60 -1.36 2.87 0.58
CA PRO A 60 -1.74 2.64 -0.80
C PRO A 60 -1.40 1.21 -1.24
N MET A 61 -2.32 0.55 -1.93
CA MET A 61 -2.08 -0.80 -2.41
C MET A 61 -0.97 -0.78 -3.47
N VAL A 62 0.09 -1.54 -3.21
CA VAL A 62 1.19 -1.71 -4.15
C VAL A 62 0.77 -2.69 -5.24
N MET A 63 0.58 -2.19 -6.45
CA MET A 63 0.18 -2.98 -7.63
C MET A 63 1.41 -3.39 -8.44
N TYR A 64 2.32 -4.15 -7.82
CA TYR A 64 3.53 -4.64 -8.48
C TYR A 64 3.30 -6.03 -9.09
N ILE A 65 3.62 -6.18 -10.37
CA ILE A 65 3.58 -7.47 -11.07
C ILE A 65 5.01 -7.97 -11.23
N LYS A 66 5.26 -9.17 -10.73
CA LYS A 66 6.57 -9.81 -10.83
C LYS A 66 6.68 -10.57 -12.14
N THR A 67 7.72 -10.28 -12.91
CA THR A 67 8.04 -10.97 -14.16
C THR A 67 8.72 -12.30 -13.84
N GLU A 68 8.13 -13.42 -14.27
CA GLU A 68 8.71 -14.75 -14.09
C GLU A 68 9.54 -15.20 -15.31
N ASP A 69 9.24 -14.65 -16.50
CA ASP A 69 9.97 -14.94 -17.74
C ASP A 69 10.96 -13.80 -18.05
N PRO A 70 12.29 -14.06 -18.00
CA PRO A 70 13.31 -13.06 -18.32
C PRO A 70 13.41 -12.73 -19.82
N ASP A 71 12.79 -13.53 -20.69
CA ASP A 71 12.81 -13.30 -22.14
C ASP A 71 11.82 -12.20 -22.55
N LEU A 72 10.90 -11.82 -21.65
CA LEU A 72 9.97 -10.72 -21.88
C LEU A 72 10.67 -9.35 -21.67
N PRO A 73 10.28 -8.31 -22.45
CA PRO A 73 10.78 -6.95 -22.24
C PRO A 73 10.57 -6.46 -20.81
N ALA A 74 11.43 -5.57 -20.30
CA ALA A 74 11.26 -5.04 -18.93
C ALA A 74 9.96 -4.22 -18.76
N PHE A 75 9.48 -3.59 -19.83
CA PHE A 75 8.20 -2.90 -19.88
C PHE A 75 7.32 -3.57 -20.92
N TYR A 76 6.35 -4.36 -20.46
CA TYR A 76 5.32 -4.96 -21.31
C TYR A 76 3.96 -4.86 -20.63
N TYR A 77 2.91 -5.02 -21.44
CA TYR A 77 1.55 -5.01 -20.95
C TYR A 77 1.19 -6.41 -20.44
N ASP A 78 1.24 -6.59 -19.12
CA ASP A 78 1.01 -7.89 -18.50
C ASP A 78 -0.48 -8.33 -18.61
N PRO A 79 -0.77 -9.61 -18.90
CA PRO A 79 -2.15 -10.12 -18.97
C PRO A 79 -2.98 -9.94 -17.69
N LEU A 80 -2.36 -9.75 -16.53
CA LEU A 80 -3.06 -9.44 -15.27
C LEU A 80 -3.62 -8.01 -15.25
N ILE A 81 -3.14 -7.12 -16.13
CA ILE A 81 -3.65 -5.75 -16.25
C ILE A 81 -4.93 -5.77 -17.07
N HIS A 82 -6.01 -5.19 -16.53
CA HIS A 82 -7.26 -5.05 -17.25
C HIS A 82 -7.10 -4.19 -18.52
N PRO A 83 -7.53 -4.69 -19.70
CA PRO A 83 -7.49 -3.96 -20.97
C PRO A 83 -8.07 -2.55 -20.87
N ILE A 84 -7.34 -1.57 -21.40
CA ILE A 84 -7.82 -0.18 -21.46
C ILE A 84 -8.78 -0.05 -22.63
N THR A 85 -10.08 0.07 -22.33
CA THR A 85 -11.12 0.28 -23.36
C THR A 85 -11.16 1.73 -23.82
N SER A 86 -11.18 1.95 -25.13
CA SER A 86 -11.27 3.29 -25.73
C SER A 86 -12.72 3.73 -25.93
N ILE A 87 -13.40 4.18 -24.87
CA ILE A 87 -14.85 4.50 -24.91
C ILE A 87 -15.17 5.92 -25.46
N ASN A 88 -14.18 6.81 -25.59
CA ASN A 88 -14.40 8.23 -25.94
C ASN A 88 -13.52 8.75 -27.10
N LYS A 89 -13.43 8.02 -28.23
CA LYS A 89 -12.68 8.53 -29.41
C LYS A 89 -13.30 9.80 -30.00
N ASP A 90 -14.62 9.79 -30.19
CA ASP A 90 -15.34 10.86 -30.91
C ASP A 90 -15.30 12.24 -30.23
N ARG A 91 -15.03 12.28 -28.91
CA ARG A 91 -15.02 13.53 -28.13
C ARG A 91 -13.64 14.19 -27.99
N ARG A 92 -12.55 13.46 -28.24
CA ARG A 92 -11.18 13.99 -28.08
C ARG A 92 -10.51 14.34 -29.40
N ASP A 93 -10.77 13.58 -30.46
CA ASP A 93 -10.14 13.86 -31.77
C ASP A 93 -10.54 15.25 -32.32
N LYS A 94 -11.74 15.75 -32.01
CA LYS A 94 -12.17 17.10 -32.41
C LYS A 94 -11.50 18.26 -31.70
N LYS A 95 -10.86 18.07 -30.53
CA LYS A 95 -10.22 19.17 -29.80
C LYS A 95 -8.70 19.21 -29.91
N VAL A 96 -8.08 18.12 -30.35
CA VAL A 96 -6.61 18.00 -30.42
C VAL A 96 -6.07 18.40 -31.80
N TYR A 97 -6.90 18.33 -32.86
CA TYR A 97 -6.51 18.67 -34.22
C TYR A 97 -7.23 19.91 -34.80
N GLU A 98 -7.97 20.66 -33.97
CA GLU A 98 -8.65 21.91 -34.36
C GLU A 98 -8.01 23.16 -33.71
N GLU A 99 -6.76 23.09 -33.25
CA GLU A 99 -5.91 24.29 -33.23
C GLU A 99 -5.37 24.42 -34.66
N GLY A 100 -5.74 25.52 -35.32
CA GLY A 100 -5.71 25.67 -36.76
C GLY A 100 -4.34 25.48 -37.41
N GLU A 101 -4.35 25.53 -38.72
CA GLU A 101 -3.19 25.68 -39.62
C GLU A 101 -2.37 26.96 -39.31
N ASP A 102 -1.97 27.20 -38.05
CA ASP A 102 -0.91 28.13 -37.71
C ASP A 102 0.42 27.40 -37.96
N ASP A 103 0.81 27.35 -39.23
CA ASP A 103 2.09 26.87 -39.78
C ASP A 103 3.33 27.64 -39.26
N ASP A 104 3.17 28.52 -38.25
CA ASP A 104 4.20 29.44 -37.75
C ASP A 104 5.01 28.90 -36.56
N PHE A 105 4.63 27.76 -35.97
CA PHE A 105 5.39 27.16 -34.85
C PHE A 105 6.23 25.96 -35.29
N GLU A 106 7.54 26.19 -35.44
CA GLU A 106 8.52 25.14 -35.65
C GLU A 106 9.38 24.92 -34.40
N ILE A 107 9.69 23.66 -34.12
CA ILE A 107 10.65 23.30 -33.08
C ILE A 107 12.06 23.68 -33.59
N PRO A 108 12.89 24.39 -32.80
CA PRO A 108 14.24 24.78 -33.21
C PRO A 108 15.13 23.59 -33.59
N GLU A 109 16.02 23.82 -34.56
CA GLU A 109 16.98 22.81 -35.00
C GLU A 109 17.89 22.37 -33.83
N GLY A 110 18.06 21.05 -33.67
CA GLY A 110 18.83 20.46 -32.57
C GLY A 110 18.02 20.20 -31.29
N VAL A 111 16.72 20.51 -31.27
CA VAL A 111 15.82 20.08 -30.20
C VAL A 111 15.32 18.66 -30.50
N GLU A 112 15.83 17.72 -29.73
CA GLU A 112 15.49 16.30 -29.77
C GLU A 112 14.95 15.83 -28.41
N PRO A 113 14.26 14.68 -28.34
CA PRO A 113 13.94 14.04 -27.06
C PRO A 113 15.20 13.85 -26.20
N LEU A 114 15.12 14.27 -24.93
CA LEU A 114 16.27 14.37 -24.00
C LEU A 114 17.16 13.12 -23.91
N LEU A 115 16.62 11.92 -24.14
CA LEU A 115 17.31 10.64 -24.01
C LEU A 115 17.22 9.78 -25.28
N GLN A 116 17.14 10.41 -26.46
CA GLN A 116 16.98 9.70 -27.73
C GLN A 116 18.05 8.63 -28.00
N SER A 117 19.29 8.84 -27.53
CA SER A 117 20.40 7.90 -27.69
C SER A 117 20.38 6.72 -26.71
N THR A 118 19.54 6.76 -25.68
CA THR A 118 19.53 5.76 -24.61
C THR A 118 18.40 4.75 -24.83
N GLN A 119 18.71 3.46 -24.68
CA GLN A 119 17.69 2.40 -24.75
C GLN A 119 16.70 2.52 -23.60
N LEU A 120 15.42 2.22 -23.86
CA LEU A 120 14.35 2.29 -22.86
C LEU A 120 14.59 1.36 -21.66
N TYR A 121 15.13 0.16 -21.92
CA TYR A 121 15.50 -0.81 -20.91
C TYR A 121 16.77 -1.55 -21.33
N THR A 122 17.45 -2.13 -20.35
CA THR A 122 18.61 -3.01 -20.52
C THR A 122 18.34 -4.35 -19.84
N ASP A 123 19.25 -5.31 -20.02
CA ASP A 123 19.18 -6.66 -19.42
C ASP A 123 19.01 -6.65 -17.89
N THR A 124 19.41 -5.55 -17.22
CA THR A 124 19.34 -5.40 -15.76
C THR A 124 18.13 -4.61 -15.25
N THR A 125 17.34 -3.99 -16.14
CA THR A 125 16.24 -3.09 -15.74
C THR A 125 15.16 -3.83 -14.96
N ALA A 126 14.71 -4.99 -15.44
CA ALA A 126 13.67 -5.78 -14.76
C ALA A 126 14.11 -6.24 -13.36
N ALA A 127 15.35 -6.73 -13.24
CA ALA A 127 15.94 -7.12 -11.96
C ALA A 127 16.06 -5.92 -11.00
N GLY A 128 16.46 -4.74 -11.50
CA GLY A 128 16.52 -3.51 -10.72
C GLY A 128 15.15 -3.06 -10.19
N ILE A 129 14.11 -3.15 -11.01
CA ILE A 129 12.72 -2.88 -10.59
C ILE A 129 12.29 -3.89 -9.52
N SER A 130 12.64 -5.17 -9.67
CA SER A 130 12.32 -6.20 -8.67
C SER A 130 12.96 -5.91 -7.30
N LEU A 131 14.22 -5.46 -7.28
CA LEU A 131 14.92 -5.09 -6.06
C LEU A 131 14.27 -3.90 -5.32
N LEU A 132 13.55 -3.01 -6.02
CA LEU A 132 12.81 -1.92 -5.38
C LEU A 132 11.74 -2.42 -4.41
N PHE A 133 11.11 -3.56 -4.74
CA PHE A 133 10.04 -4.18 -3.94
C PHE A 133 10.54 -5.31 -3.04
N ALA A 134 11.85 -5.57 -3.02
CA ALA A 134 12.43 -6.59 -2.16
C ALA A 134 12.39 -6.17 -0.68
N PRO A 135 12.33 -7.12 0.27
CA PRO A 135 12.41 -6.80 1.69
C PRO A 135 13.79 -6.25 2.03
N ARG A 136 13.87 -5.46 3.11
CA ARG A 136 15.16 -5.13 3.72
C ARG A 136 15.88 -6.44 4.11
N PRO A 137 17.16 -6.64 3.76
CA PRO A 137 18.14 -5.64 3.32
C PRO A 137 18.31 -5.46 1.80
N PHE A 138 17.59 -6.20 0.96
CA PHE A 138 17.88 -6.32 -0.48
C PHE A 138 17.44 -5.11 -1.31
N ASN A 139 16.53 -4.27 -0.79
CA ASN A 139 16.14 -3.02 -1.43
C ASN A 139 17.16 -1.86 -1.25
N MET A 140 18.33 -2.12 -0.67
CA MET A 140 19.35 -1.11 -0.40
C MET A 140 20.59 -1.32 -1.25
N ARG A 141 21.15 -0.23 -1.79
CA ARG A 141 22.42 -0.26 -2.56
C ARG A 141 23.68 -0.30 -1.68
N SER A 142 23.56 0.15 -0.43
CA SER A 142 24.65 0.14 0.54
C SER A 142 24.09 -0.03 1.95
N GLY A 143 24.91 -0.53 2.86
CA GLY A 143 24.52 -0.80 4.24
C GLY A 143 25.73 -0.90 5.16
N ARG A 144 25.46 -1.11 6.45
CA ARG A 144 26.49 -1.35 7.46
C ARG A 144 26.58 -2.85 7.77
N MET A 145 27.78 -3.34 8.02
CA MET A 145 27.97 -4.69 8.54
C MET A 145 27.25 -4.82 9.90
N ARG A 146 26.61 -5.96 10.10
CA ARG A 146 25.92 -6.32 11.35
C ARG A 146 26.57 -7.57 11.92
N ARG A 147 26.47 -7.76 13.23
CA ARG A 147 26.93 -9.01 13.85
C ARG A 147 26.06 -10.17 13.37
N ALA A 148 26.62 -11.36 13.29
CA ALA A 148 25.89 -12.56 12.85
C ALA A 148 24.63 -12.81 13.71
N GLU A 149 24.74 -12.59 15.02
CA GLU A 149 23.63 -12.75 15.99
C GLU A 149 22.51 -11.73 15.81
N ASP A 150 22.80 -10.55 15.22
CA ASP A 150 21.81 -9.50 15.03
C ASP A 150 20.91 -9.75 13.80
N ILE A 151 21.14 -10.83 13.04
CA ILE A 151 20.39 -11.16 11.82
C ILE A 151 19.38 -12.26 12.14
N PRO A 152 18.13 -11.92 12.48
CA PRO A 152 17.12 -12.92 12.77
C PRO A 152 16.54 -13.48 11.46
N LEU A 153 17.17 -14.53 10.92
CA LEU A 153 16.80 -15.14 9.63
C LEU A 153 15.33 -15.60 9.56
N VAL A 154 14.78 -16.00 10.70
CA VAL A 154 13.42 -16.56 10.81
C VAL A 154 12.39 -15.56 11.35
N SER A 155 12.74 -14.27 11.53
CA SER A 155 11.83 -13.34 12.21
C SER A 155 10.54 -13.07 11.46
N GLU A 156 10.58 -13.09 10.13
CA GLU A 156 9.39 -12.80 9.33
C GLU A 156 8.39 -13.96 9.37
N TRP A 157 8.87 -15.21 9.48
CA TRP A 157 8.02 -16.40 9.46
C TRP A 157 7.00 -16.44 10.58
N TYR A 158 7.32 -15.94 11.78
CA TYR A 158 6.38 -15.91 12.91
C TYR A 158 5.62 -14.58 13.06
N LYS A 159 5.95 -13.56 12.25
CA LYS A 159 5.20 -12.30 12.20
C LYS A 159 3.99 -12.39 11.28
N GLU A 160 4.06 -13.26 10.28
CA GLU A 160 2.94 -13.63 9.41
C GLU A 160 2.00 -14.62 10.13
N HIS A 161 0.77 -14.75 9.64
CA HIS A 161 -0.29 -15.59 10.23
C HIS A 161 -0.38 -16.96 9.54
#